data_AF-A0AAD6IB90-F1
#
_entry.id   AF-A0AAD6IB90-F1
#
_cell.length_a   1.000
_cell.length_b   1.000
_cell.length_c   1.000
_cell.angle_alpha   90.00
_cell.angle_beta   90.00
_cell.angle_gamma   90.00
#
_symmetry.space_group_name_H-M   'P 1'
#
loop_
_entity.id
_entity.type
_entity.pdbx_description
1 polymer ?
#
loop_
_entity_poly.entity_id
_entity_poly.type
_entity_poly.pdbx_seq_one_letter_code
_entity_poly.pdbx_strand_id
1 'polypeptide(L)'
;MRKSSWAEAVFESTFTRSLTHKAKSIDDLIMQYLVPEIRVEIIQFYGSLQSIEARYPGLDYSYPPHRMRLSRFQWHRRLFQAFDRFNLSELEINKLCQWEGTKYARQLYEAEEGIRVRDTTAQSIRPASPPPSPSIEIHHISNVERMLDHNLTSEADEPIHLHTQRASRADRWEAKRKFSNKRNRRWQATLNDRLLAIAVRNQGPDLQSESCGMATASAFRAVG
;
A
#
# COMPACT_ATOMS: atom_id res chain seq x y z
N MET A 1 25.06 -14.11 -1.34
CA MET A 1 23.85 -13.51 -0.72
C MET A 1 23.24 -12.55 -1.72
N ARG A 2 22.01 -12.78 -2.20
CA ARG A 2 21.31 -11.80 -3.03
C ARG A 2 20.94 -10.61 -2.14
N LYS A 3 21.37 -9.40 -2.49
CA LYS A 3 20.98 -8.19 -1.76
C LYS A 3 19.50 -7.96 -2.03
N SER A 4 18.63 -8.26 -1.06
CA SER A 4 17.20 -8.00 -1.18
C SER A 4 16.99 -6.49 -1.37
N SER A 5 16.27 -6.11 -2.41
CA SER A 5 15.92 -4.70 -2.65
C SER A 5 14.95 -4.24 -1.58
N TRP A 6 14.94 -2.97 -1.15
CA TRP A 6 13.93 -2.48 -0.21
C TRP A 6 12.50 -2.69 -0.69
N ALA A 7 12.31 -2.66 -2.01
CA ALA A 7 11.03 -2.95 -2.64
C ALA A 7 10.58 -4.37 -2.27
N GLU A 8 11.52 -5.30 -2.20
CA GLU A 8 11.31 -6.69 -1.78
C GLU A 8 11.02 -6.76 -0.27
N ALA A 9 11.73 -5.99 0.57
CA ALA A 9 11.46 -5.95 2.02
C ALA A 9 10.06 -5.36 2.34
N VAL A 10 9.67 -4.29 1.65
CA VAL A 10 8.31 -3.73 1.75
C VAL A 10 7.29 -4.77 1.29
N PHE A 11 7.51 -5.38 0.12
CA PHE A 11 6.66 -6.44 -0.40
C PHE A 11 6.50 -7.59 0.60
N GLU A 12 7.59 -8.16 1.12
CA GLU A 12 7.56 -9.24 2.11
C GLU A 12 6.77 -8.84 3.37
N SER A 13 6.94 -7.61 3.85
CA SER A 13 6.20 -7.14 5.03
C SER A 13 4.70 -6.94 4.78
N THR A 14 4.29 -6.69 3.54
CA THR A 14 2.87 -6.55 3.19
C THR A 14 2.15 -7.90 3.19
N PHE A 15 2.83 -9.03 3.03
CA PHE A 15 2.21 -10.36 3.11
C PHE A 15 2.39 -10.98 4.50
N THR A 16 1.33 -11.61 5.00
CA THR A 16 1.41 -12.47 6.19
C THR A 16 1.86 -13.84 5.70
N ARG A 17 2.61 -14.58 6.52
CA ARG A 17 3.21 -15.89 6.16
C ARG A 17 2.20 -16.92 5.60
N SER A 18 0.90 -16.77 5.88
CA SER A 18 -0.20 -17.59 5.37
C SER A 18 -0.74 -17.18 3.99
N LEU A 19 -0.42 -15.97 3.51
CA LEU A 19 -0.95 -15.37 2.28
C LEU A 19 0.09 -15.28 1.14
N THR A 20 1.26 -15.87 1.36
CA THR A 20 2.45 -15.88 0.50
C THR A 20 2.28 -16.60 -0.83
N HIS A 21 1.14 -17.27 -1.05
CA HIS A 21 0.97 -18.14 -2.21
C HIS A 21 0.43 -17.46 -3.48
N LYS A 22 0.07 -16.16 -3.44
CA LYS A 22 -0.59 -15.48 -4.58
C LYS A 22 0.28 -14.49 -5.36
N ALA A 23 1.08 -13.65 -4.72
CA ALA A 23 1.97 -12.71 -5.43
C ALA A 23 3.43 -13.16 -5.32
N LYS A 24 4.19 -13.08 -6.41
CA LYS A 24 5.61 -13.49 -6.45
C LYS A 24 6.57 -12.31 -6.53
N SER A 25 6.05 -11.10 -6.79
CA SER A 25 6.83 -9.88 -6.94
C SER A 25 6.04 -8.64 -6.48
N ILE A 26 6.74 -7.54 -6.21
CA ILE A 26 6.07 -6.25 -5.93
C ILE A 26 5.18 -5.80 -7.08
N ASP A 27 5.52 -6.19 -8.31
CA ASP A 27 4.75 -5.87 -9.50
C ASP A 27 3.41 -6.61 -9.50
N ASP A 28 3.40 -7.87 -9.05
CA ASP A 28 2.17 -8.64 -8.85
C ASP A 28 1.30 -8.01 -7.77
N LEU A 29 1.90 -7.57 -6.64
CA LEU A 29 1.17 -6.85 -5.60
C LEU A 29 0.49 -5.60 -6.18
N ILE A 30 1.22 -4.81 -6.96
CA ILE A 30 0.68 -3.59 -7.54
C ILE A 30 -0.45 -3.91 -8.52
N MET A 31 -0.24 -4.82 -9.48
CA MET A 31 -1.21 -5.05 -10.55
C MET A 31 -2.44 -5.85 -10.11
N GLN A 32 -2.26 -6.84 -9.23
CA GLN A 32 -3.36 -7.72 -8.81
C GLN A 32 -4.18 -7.14 -7.66
N TYR A 33 -3.60 -6.25 -6.84
CA TYR A 33 -4.22 -5.80 -5.61
C TYR A 33 -4.33 -4.28 -5.49
N LEU A 34 -3.23 -3.53 -5.63
CA LEU A 34 -3.27 -2.08 -5.40
C LEU A 34 -4.00 -1.33 -6.52
N VAL A 35 -3.68 -1.60 -7.79
CA VAL A 35 -4.32 -0.92 -8.93
C VAL A 35 -5.85 -1.13 -8.95
N PRO A 36 -6.38 -2.35 -8.74
CA PRO A 36 -7.82 -2.54 -8.60
C PRO A 36 -8.44 -1.70 -7.47
N GLU A 37 -7.82 -1.65 -6.29
CA GLU A 37 -8.31 -0.81 -5.17
C GLU A 37 -8.32 0.69 -5.54
N ILE A 38 -7.28 1.18 -6.20
CA ILE A 38 -7.21 2.56 -6.71
C ILE A 38 -8.33 2.83 -7.73
N ARG A 39 -8.66 1.88 -8.60
CA ARG A 39 -9.74 2.06 -9.58
C ARG A 39 -11.09 2.21 -8.91
N VAL A 40 -11.36 1.41 -7.87
CA VAL A 40 -12.58 1.53 -7.05
C VAL A 40 -12.63 2.91 -6.37
N GLU A 41 -11.52 3.33 -5.76
CA GLU A 41 -11.38 4.65 -5.15
C GLU A 41 -11.74 5.78 -6.14
N ILE A 42 -11.13 5.77 -7.33
CA ILE A 42 -11.31 6.83 -8.33
C ILE A 42 -12.76 6.88 -8.80
N ILE A 43 -13.39 5.73 -9.06
CA ILE A 43 -14.80 5.67 -9.47
C ILE A 43 -15.71 6.23 -8.37
N GLN A 44 -15.44 5.90 -7.10
CA GLN A 44 -16.24 6.42 -5.98
C GLN A 44 -16.01 7.91 -5.73
N PHE A 45 -14.78 8.41 -5.93
CA PHE A 45 -14.43 9.80 -5.65
C PHE A 45 -14.84 10.75 -6.78
N TYR A 46 -14.62 10.37 -8.05
CA TYR A 46 -14.89 11.21 -9.22
C TYR A 46 -16.18 10.82 -9.97
N GLY A 47 -16.82 9.71 -9.62
CA GLY A 47 -18.00 9.17 -10.30
C GLY A 47 -17.72 8.49 -11.65
N SER A 48 -16.65 8.85 -12.35
CA SER A 48 -16.29 8.25 -13.64
C SER A 48 -14.77 8.28 -13.92
N LEU A 49 -14.30 7.38 -14.80
CA LEU A 49 -12.90 7.33 -15.27
C LEU A 49 -12.62 8.17 -16.53
N GLN A 50 -13.62 8.94 -16.99
CA GLN A 50 -13.53 9.64 -18.28
C GLN A 50 -12.82 10.98 -18.17
N SER A 51 -12.89 11.63 -17.02
CA SER A 51 -12.20 12.90 -16.80
C SER A 51 -10.68 12.70 -16.75
N ILE A 52 -9.94 13.73 -17.18
CA ILE A 52 -8.48 13.69 -17.14
C ILE A 52 -7.95 13.62 -15.70
N GLU A 53 -8.66 14.27 -14.78
CA GLU A 53 -8.38 14.24 -13.34
C GLU A 53 -8.56 12.84 -12.76
N ALA A 54 -9.63 12.12 -13.12
CA ALA A 54 -9.83 10.74 -12.69
C ALA A 54 -8.79 9.78 -13.27
N ARG A 55 -8.31 10.02 -14.49
CA ARG A 55 -7.24 9.22 -15.11
C ARG A 55 -5.87 9.47 -14.48
N TYR A 56 -5.63 10.69 -14.02
CA TYR A 56 -4.39 11.12 -13.38
C TYR A 56 -4.66 11.78 -12.02
N PRO A 57 -5.18 11.02 -11.04
CA PRO A 57 -5.63 11.59 -9.77
C PRO A 57 -4.46 12.12 -8.93
N GLY A 58 -3.24 11.62 -9.16
CA GLY A 58 -2.04 12.12 -8.50
C GLY A 58 -1.99 11.75 -7.02
N LEU A 59 -2.41 10.54 -6.67
CA LEU A 59 -2.43 10.07 -5.28
C LEU A 59 -1.01 10.09 -4.71
N ASP A 60 -0.83 10.94 -3.70
CA ASP A 60 0.40 11.09 -2.93
C ASP A 60 0.34 10.22 -1.67
N TYR A 61 1.18 9.19 -1.61
CA TYR A 61 1.18 8.20 -0.53
C TYR A 61 1.92 8.70 0.72
N SER A 62 2.50 9.89 0.68
CA SER A 62 3.02 10.61 1.86
C SER A 62 1.98 11.57 2.45
N TYR A 63 0.97 11.97 1.67
CA TYR A 63 -0.04 12.93 2.09
C TYR A 63 -1.10 12.27 2.99
N PRO A 64 -1.30 12.72 4.24
CA PRO A 64 -2.18 12.03 5.20
C PRO A 64 -3.63 11.85 4.74
N PRO A 65 -4.29 12.84 4.09
CA PRO A 65 -5.65 12.64 3.59
C PRO A 65 -5.77 11.51 2.55
N HIS A 66 -4.79 11.35 1.65
CA HIS A 66 -4.79 10.23 0.71
C HIS A 66 -4.59 8.89 1.42
N ARG A 67 -3.67 8.84 2.38
CA ARG A 67 -3.47 7.65 3.21
C ARG A 67 -4.74 7.27 3.96
N MET A 68 -5.41 8.22 4.60
CA MET A 68 -6.66 7.99 5.31
C MET A 68 -7.73 7.41 4.37
N ARG A 69 -7.92 8.04 3.20
CA ARG A 69 -8.92 7.62 2.22
C ARG A 69 -8.63 6.23 1.65
N LEU A 70 -7.37 5.91 1.36
CA LEU A 70 -6.95 4.62 0.81
C LEU A 70 -6.84 3.52 1.87
N SER A 71 -6.67 3.85 3.14
CA SER A 71 -6.54 2.87 4.25
C SER A 71 -7.82 2.04 4.50
N ARG A 72 -8.95 2.41 3.88
CA ARG A 72 -10.15 1.57 3.88
C ARG A 72 -9.94 0.25 3.13
N PHE A 73 -9.02 0.24 2.17
CA PHE A 73 -8.71 -0.95 1.40
C PHE A 73 -7.62 -1.77 2.07
N GLN A 74 -7.78 -3.10 2.04
CA GLN A 74 -6.92 -3.99 2.80
C GLN A 74 -5.45 -3.91 2.38
N TRP A 75 -5.17 -3.80 1.08
CA TRP A 75 -3.79 -3.89 0.57
C TRP A 75 -3.07 -2.55 0.72
N HIS A 76 -3.74 -1.43 0.47
CA HIS A 76 -3.20 -0.11 0.80
C HIS A 76 -2.92 0.06 2.28
N ARG A 77 -3.83 -0.38 3.17
CA ARG A 77 -3.60 -0.33 4.62
C ARG A 77 -2.32 -1.06 5.02
N ARG A 78 -2.10 -2.26 4.47
CA ARG A 78 -0.89 -3.05 4.74
C ARG A 78 0.36 -2.41 4.16
N LEU A 79 0.26 -1.82 2.97
CA LEU A 79 1.35 -1.07 2.35
C LEU A 79 1.76 0.14 3.20
N PHE A 80 0.80 0.91 3.72
CA PHE A 80 1.11 2.04 4.59
C PHE A 80 1.71 1.59 5.93
N GLN A 81 1.20 0.52 6.53
CA GLN A 81 1.82 -0.10 7.71
C GLN A 81 3.27 -0.51 7.44
N ALA A 82 3.57 -1.04 6.25
CA ALA A 82 4.94 -1.36 5.84
C ALA A 82 5.81 -0.09 5.74
N PHE A 83 5.30 0.97 5.10
CA PHE A 83 6.03 2.24 5.02
C PHE A 83 6.37 2.81 6.39
N ASP A 84 5.41 2.75 7.32
CA ASP A 84 5.56 3.28 8.67
C ASP A 84 6.52 2.41 9.49
N ARG A 85 6.45 1.07 9.35
CA ARG A 85 7.38 0.13 9.97
C ARG A 85 8.83 0.36 9.55
N PHE A 86 9.05 0.68 8.27
CA PHE A 86 10.38 0.98 7.74
C PHE A 86 10.77 2.46 7.85
N ASN A 87 9.88 3.31 8.41
CA ASN A 87 10.06 4.74 8.54
C ASN A 87 10.52 5.41 7.23
N LEU A 88 9.83 5.08 6.14
CA LEU A 88 10.15 5.61 4.82
C LEU A 88 9.79 7.10 4.73
N SER A 89 10.73 7.89 4.24
CA SER A 89 10.53 9.30 3.92
C SER A 89 9.65 9.48 2.68
N GLU A 90 9.08 10.67 2.53
CA GLU A 90 8.29 11.04 1.35
C GLU A 90 9.04 10.77 0.04
N LEU A 91 10.33 11.11 -0.03
CA LEU A 91 11.14 10.89 -1.22
C LEU A 91 11.31 9.40 -1.56
N GLU A 92 11.46 8.56 -0.55
CA GLU A 92 11.56 7.11 -0.71
C GLU A 92 10.24 6.51 -1.18
N ILE A 93 9.13 6.95 -0.58
CA ILE A 93 7.76 6.55 -0.97
C ILE A 93 7.49 6.96 -2.42
N ASN A 94 7.78 8.21 -2.81
CA ASN A 94 7.57 8.70 -4.18
C ASN A 94 8.41 7.93 -5.21
N LYS A 95 9.63 7.52 -4.85
CA LYS A 95 10.48 6.68 -5.72
C LYS A 95 9.98 5.25 -5.84
N LEU A 96 9.35 4.71 -4.80
CA LEU A 96 8.76 3.37 -4.85
C LEU A 96 7.43 3.38 -5.63
N CYS A 97 6.62 4.43 -5.44
CA CYS A 97 5.25 4.54 -5.93
C CYS A 97 5.17 5.13 -7.34
N GLN A 98 5.68 4.38 -8.33
CA GLN A 98 5.70 4.79 -9.74
C GLN A 98 4.74 3.96 -10.61
N TRP A 99 3.48 3.88 -10.22
CA TRP A 99 2.43 3.17 -10.96
C TRP A 99 1.22 4.04 -11.26
N GLU A 100 0.27 3.53 -12.03
CA GLU A 100 -0.95 4.23 -12.43
C GLU A 100 -1.69 4.77 -11.20
N GLY A 101 -2.16 6.02 -11.28
CA GLY A 101 -2.90 6.68 -10.21
C GLY A 101 -2.04 7.44 -9.18
N THR A 102 -0.72 7.23 -9.12
CA THR A 102 0.14 7.94 -8.16
C THR A 102 0.52 9.35 -8.62
N LYS A 103 1.03 10.16 -7.68
CA LYS A 103 1.61 11.50 -7.94
C LYS A 103 2.63 11.48 -9.08
N TYR A 104 3.50 10.47 -9.13
CA TYR A 104 4.49 10.33 -10.20
C TYR A 104 3.85 10.18 -11.59
N ALA A 105 2.80 9.36 -11.70
CA ALA A 105 2.11 9.14 -12.98
C ALA A 105 1.46 10.43 -13.52
N ARG A 106 0.89 11.25 -12.63
CA ARG A 106 0.35 12.58 -12.98
C ARG A 106 1.45 13.53 -13.44
N GLN A 107 2.53 13.67 -12.65
CA GLN A 107 3.65 14.55 -12.99
C GLN A 107 4.28 14.19 -14.34
N LEU A 108 4.42 12.90 -14.63
CA LEU A 108 4.94 12.43 -15.91
C LEU A 108 4.02 12.82 -17.07
N TYR A 109 2.71 12.62 -16.92
CA TYR A 109 1.73 13.03 -17.93
C TYR A 109 1.75 14.54 -18.18
N GLU A 110 1.77 15.33 -17.10
CA GLU A 110 1.79 16.79 -17.19
C GLU A 110 3.07 17.31 -17.87
N ALA A 111 4.21 16.68 -17.60
CA ALA A 111 5.48 17.01 -18.22
C ALA A 111 5.54 16.61 -19.70
N GLU A 112 4.98 15.46 -20.08
CA GLU A 112 4.99 14.95 -21.45
C GLU A 112 4.02 15.72 -22.37
N GLU A 113 2.82 16.02 -21.89
CA GLU A 113 1.81 16.73 -22.69
C GLU A 113 1.94 18.25 -22.58
N GLY A 114 2.75 18.76 -21.64
CA GLY A 114 2.88 20.19 -21.36
C GLY A 114 1.61 20.84 -20.78
N ILE A 115 0.72 20.04 -20.18
CA ILE A 115 -0.58 20.47 -19.63
C ILE A 115 -0.58 20.21 -18.13
N ARG A 116 -1.23 21.07 -17.34
CA ARG A 116 -1.53 20.78 -15.92
C ARG A 116 -2.92 20.15 -15.80
N VAL A 117 -3.02 19.04 -15.07
CA VAL A 117 -4.32 18.45 -14.73
C VAL A 117 -4.98 19.39 -13.72
N ARG A 118 -6.21 19.84 -13.99
CA ARG A 118 -6.96 20.73 -13.12
C ARG A 118 -7.73 19.93 -12.08
N ASP A 119 -7.66 20.35 -10.81
CA ASP A 119 -8.47 19.78 -9.72
C ASP A 119 -9.90 20.35 -9.79
N THR A 120 -10.90 19.47 -9.91
CA THR A 120 -12.33 19.83 -9.99
C THR A 120 -13.12 19.43 -8.74
N THR A 121 -12.48 18.80 -7.76
CA THR A 121 -13.09 18.20 -6.56
C THR A 121 -14.08 19.12 -5.83
N ALA A 122 -13.77 20.42 -5.73
CA ALA A 122 -14.58 21.40 -5.01
C ALA A 122 -15.35 22.37 -5.92
N GLN A 123 -15.29 22.22 -7.24
CA GLN A 123 -15.85 23.22 -8.17
C GLN A 123 -17.38 23.26 -8.19
N SER A 124 -18.05 22.12 -7.93
CA SER A 124 -19.51 22.03 -7.89
C SER A 124 -20.10 22.32 -6.50
N ILE A 125 -19.27 22.45 -5.47
CA ILE A 125 -19.71 22.65 -4.09
C ILE A 125 -19.91 24.15 -3.87
N ARG A 126 -21.17 24.59 -3.84
CA ARG A 126 -21.49 25.96 -3.46
C ARG A 126 -21.21 26.15 -1.96
N PRO A 127 -20.45 27.18 -1.55
CA PRO A 127 -20.32 27.51 -0.13
C PRO A 127 -21.70 27.79 0.46
N ALA A 128 -21.94 27.31 1.69
CA ALA A 128 -23.20 27.56 2.39
C ALA A 128 -23.46 29.08 2.47
N SER A 129 -24.67 29.49 2.08
CA SER A 129 -25.08 30.91 2.06
C SER A 129 -26.46 31.05 2.71
N PRO A 130 -26.57 31.71 3.87
CA PRO A 130 -25.47 32.32 4.64
C PRO A 130 -24.52 31.24 5.21
N PRO A 131 -23.25 31.60 5.52
CA PRO A 131 -22.37 30.68 6.23
C PRO A 131 -23.01 30.32 7.57
N PRO A 132 -23.07 29.02 7.95
CA PRO A 132 -23.64 28.62 9.23
C PRO A 132 -22.84 29.26 10.35
N SER A 133 -23.53 29.66 11.42
CA SER A 133 -22.84 30.10 12.64
C SER A 133 -22.05 28.91 13.21
N PRO A 134 -20.82 29.12 13.71
CA PRO A 134 -20.07 28.04 14.34
C PRO A 134 -20.87 27.50 15.54
N SER A 135 -21.22 26.22 15.50
CA SER A 135 -21.94 25.53 16.57
C SER A 135 -21.17 24.30 17.02
N ILE A 136 -21.23 23.99 18.31
CA ILE A 136 -20.61 22.80 18.91
C ILE A 136 -21.68 22.05 19.70
N GLU A 137 -21.87 20.77 19.38
CA GLU A 137 -22.72 19.85 20.15
C GLU A 137 -21.82 18.92 20.95
N ILE A 138 -21.87 19.04 22.28
CA ILE A 138 -21.09 18.20 23.19
C ILE A 138 -21.96 17.03 23.61
N HIS A 139 -21.75 15.86 22.99
CA HIS A 139 -22.37 14.63 23.45
C HIS A 139 -21.64 14.12 24.69
N HIS A 140 -22.26 14.28 25.86
CA HIS A 140 -21.80 13.65 27.09
C HIS A 140 -22.10 12.15 27.01
N ILE A 141 -21.05 11.33 26.95
CA ILE A 141 -21.19 9.88 27.05
C ILE A 141 -21.48 9.55 28.52
N SER A 142 -22.76 9.51 28.90
CA SER A 142 -23.18 8.83 30.13
C SER A 142 -23.03 7.33 29.93
N ASN A 143 -22.11 6.73 30.69
CA ASN A 143 -21.72 5.32 30.63
C ASN A 143 -22.81 4.37 31.18
N VAL A 144 -24.00 4.35 30.56
CA VAL A 144 -25.05 3.35 30.83
C VAL A 144 -25.82 3.06 29.54
N GLU A 145 -25.24 2.28 28.64
CA GLU A 145 -25.93 1.40 27.67
C GLU A 145 -24.87 0.73 26.77
N ARG A 146 -24.02 -0.10 27.39
CA ARG A 146 -23.51 -1.27 26.69
C ARG A 146 -24.46 -2.41 27.02
N MET A 147 -24.83 -3.16 25.99
CA MET A 147 -25.76 -4.30 26.00
C MET A 147 -27.21 -3.87 25.84
N LEU A 148 -27.66 -3.77 24.59
CA LEU A 148 -28.44 -4.82 23.93
C LEU A 148 -28.78 -4.39 22.49
N ASP A 149 -28.82 -5.39 21.62
CA ASP A 149 -29.51 -5.44 20.33
C ASP A 149 -28.92 -4.65 19.15
N HIS A 150 -28.31 -5.39 18.22
CA HIS A 150 -28.97 -5.70 16.95
C HIS A 150 -28.28 -6.88 16.27
N ASN A 151 -28.87 -8.06 16.52
CA ASN A 151 -28.78 -9.22 15.65
C ASN A 151 -29.57 -8.86 14.37
N LEU A 152 -28.88 -8.50 13.29
CA LEU A 152 -29.48 -8.34 11.97
C LEU A 152 -28.68 -9.18 10.96
N THR A 153 -29.32 -10.29 10.65
CA THR A 153 -29.22 -11.16 9.47
C THR A 153 -28.31 -10.68 8.34
N SER A 154 -27.31 -11.51 8.05
CA SER A 154 -26.54 -11.55 6.83
C SER A 154 -27.42 -11.97 5.66
N GLU A 155 -27.96 -11.00 4.90
CA GLU A 155 -28.42 -11.24 3.54
C GLU A 155 -27.27 -11.00 2.55
N ALA A 156 -27.20 -11.87 1.56
CA ALA A 156 -26.13 -11.94 0.57
C ALA A 156 -26.23 -10.80 -0.44
N ASP A 157 -25.15 -10.03 -0.59
CA ASP A 157 -24.98 -9.09 -1.70
C ASP A 157 -24.41 -9.80 -2.93
N GLU A 158 -25.17 -9.69 -4.02
CA GLU A 158 -24.85 -10.09 -5.39
C GLU A 158 -23.55 -9.44 -5.94
N PRO A 159 -22.71 -10.17 -6.70
CA PRO A 159 -21.51 -9.62 -7.28
C PRO A 159 -21.80 -8.72 -8.50
N ILE A 160 -21.42 -7.44 -8.41
CA ILE A 160 -21.45 -6.49 -9.52
C ILE A 160 -20.43 -6.94 -10.60
N HIS A 161 -20.95 -7.44 -11.71
CA HIS A 161 -20.16 -7.89 -12.86
C HIS A 161 -19.66 -6.68 -13.68
N LEU A 162 -18.43 -6.22 -13.42
CA LEU A 162 -17.83 -5.09 -14.13
C LEU A 162 -17.37 -5.53 -15.54
N HIS A 163 -18.11 -5.07 -16.55
CA HIS A 163 -17.82 -5.30 -17.96
C HIS A 163 -16.51 -4.58 -18.36
N THR A 164 -15.42 -5.34 -18.43
CA THR A 164 -14.11 -4.85 -18.86
C THR A 164 -14.04 -4.81 -20.39
N GLN A 165 -14.16 -3.63 -20.98
CA GLN A 165 -13.70 -3.41 -22.35
C GLN A 165 -12.18 -3.24 -22.37
N ARG A 166 -11.54 -4.35 -22.80
CA ARG A 166 -10.17 -4.54 -23.33
C ARG A 166 -9.45 -3.25 -23.76
N ALA A 167 -8.30 -2.98 -23.16
CA ALA A 167 -6.98 -3.47 -23.63
C ALA A 167 -6.47 -2.71 -24.86
N SER A 168 -5.89 -1.52 -24.62
CA SER A 168 -4.98 -0.84 -25.57
C SER A 168 -4.09 0.25 -24.93
N ARG A 169 -4.18 0.46 -23.59
CA ARG A 169 -3.37 1.47 -22.87
C ARG A 169 -2.56 0.90 -21.70
N ALA A 170 -2.89 -0.28 -21.19
CA ALA A 170 -2.09 -0.98 -20.16
C ALA A 170 -0.67 -1.31 -20.67
N ASP A 171 -0.54 -1.69 -21.95
CA ASP A 171 0.74 -2.00 -22.60
C ASP A 171 1.71 -0.80 -22.63
N ARG A 172 1.16 0.42 -22.74
CA ARG A 172 1.94 1.66 -22.71
C ARG A 172 2.58 1.92 -21.34
N TRP A 173 1.87 1.59 -20.27
CA TRP A 173 2.36 1.75 -18.92
C TRP A 173 3.42 0.71 -18.56
N GLU A 174 3.23 -0.54 -19.01
CA GLU A 174 4.21 -1.60 -18.80
C GLU A 174 5.53 -1.32 -19.54
N ALA A 175 5.48 -0.75 -20.74
CA ALA A 175 6.65 -0.26 -21.46
C ALA A 175 7.35 0.91 -20.73
N LYS A 176 6.59 1.88 -20.20
CA LYS A 176 7.14 2.99 -19.39
C LYS A 176 7.76 2.52 -18.06
N ARG A 177 7.20 1.48 -17.45
CA ARG A 177 7.72 0.84 -16.23
C ARG A 177 9.11 0.24 -16.42
N LYS A 178 9.32 -0.46 -17.55
CA LYS A 178 10.63 -1.00 -17.95
C LYS A 178 11.69 0.12 -18.14
N PHE A 179 11.28 1.29 -18.64
CA PHE A 179 12.16 2.45 -18.83
C PHE A 179 12.54 3.14 -17.51
N SER A 180 11.62 3.24 -16.54
CA SER A 180 11.91 3.82 -15.22
C SER A 180 12.91 2.98 -14.40
N ASN A 181 12.81 1.64 -14.48
CA ASN A 181 13.68 0.73 -13.73
C ASN A 181 15.18 0.90 -14.07
N LYS A 182 15.52 1.41 -15.26
CA LYS A 182 16.91 1.68 -15.68
C LYS A 182 17.54 2.91 -14.99
N ARG A 183 16.74 3.91 -14.58
CA ARG A 183 17.22 5.17 -13.98
C ARG A 183 17.47 5.09 -12.46
N ASN A 184 16.94 4.09 -11.77
CA ASN A 184 16.90 4.06 -10.30
C ASN A 184 18.10 3.38 -9.61
N ARG A 185 19.09 2.89 -10.37
CA ARG A 185 20.18 2.03 -9.85
C ARG A 185 21.13 2.68 -8.85
N ARG A 186 21.34 4.00 -8.90
CA ARG A 186 22.33 4.70 -8.04
C ARG A 186 21.82 4.99 -6.62
N TRP A 187 20.54 5.35 -6.48
CA TRP A 187 19.89 5.56 -5.19
C TRP A 187 19.42 4.24 -4.56
N GLN A 188 19.30 3.19 -5.37
CA GLN A 188 19.00 1.83 -4.91
C GLN A 188 20.00 1.30 -3.87
N ALA A 189 21.28 1.64 -4.02
CA ALA A 189 22.33 1.17 -3.12
C ALA A 189 22.23 1.79 -1.72
N THR A 190 22.17 3.13 -1.62
CA THR A 190 22.22 3.86 -0.34
C THR A 190 21.02 3.57 0.57
N LEU A 191 19.84 3.33 0.00
CA LEU A 191 18.64 2.98 0.77
C LEU A 191 18.65 1.52 1.25
N ASN A 192 19.13 0.60 0.41
CA ASN A 192 19.28 -0.81 0.79
C ASN A 192 20.20 -0.92 2.02
N ASP A 193 21.27 -0.13 2.08
CA ASP A 193 22.19 -0.10 3.22
C ASP A 193 21.53 0.40 4.51
N ARG A 194 20.69 1.44 4.43
CA ARG A 194 19.93 1.97 5.59
C ARG A 194 18.90 0.97 6.14
N LEU A 195 18.22 0.25 5.27
CA LEU A 195 17.19 -0.73 5.67
C LEU A 195 17.79 -2.04 6.17
N LEU A 196 18.92 -2.48 5.62
CA LEU A 196 19.74 -3.54 6.21
C LEU A 196 20.14 -3.17 7.64
N ALA A 197 20.55 -1.93 7.90
CA ALA A 197 20.89 -1.49 9.26
C ALA A 197 19.69 -1.53 10.23
N ILE A 198 18.47 -1.23 9.75
CA ILE A 198 17.24 -1.32 10.56
C ILE A 198 16.84 -2.79 10.79
N ALA A 199 16.96 -3.65 9.78
CA ALA A 199 16.68 -5.08 9.90
C ALA A 199 17.66 -5.77 10.87
N VAL A 200 18.95 -5.43 10.81
CA VAL A 200 19.97 -5.91 11.75
C VAL A 200 19.70 -5.41 13.17
N ARG A 201 19.24 -4.17 13.36
CA ARG A 201 18.85 -3.65 14.68
C ARG A 201 17.63 -4.33 15.29
N ASN A 202 16.70 -4.81 14.45
CA ASN A 202 15.49 -5.49 14.89
C ASN A 202 15.66 -7.01 15.07
N GLN A 203 16.79 -7.59 14.65
CA GLN A 203 17.21 -8.92 15.05
C GLN A 203 18.10 -8.76 16.28
N GLY A 204 17.55 -9.01 17.46
CA GLY A 204 18.35 -9.04 18.71
C GLY A 204 19.50 -10.05 18.61
N PRO A 205 20.54 -9.92 19.45
CA PRO A 205 21.68 -10.83 19.45
C PRO A 205 21.18 -12.25 19.76
N ASP A 206 21.18 -13.11 18.74
CA ASP A 206 21.00 -14.55 18.91
C ASP A 206 22.25 -15.06 19.65
N LEU A 207 22.09 -15.39 20.92
CA LEU A 207 23.15 -15.83 21.82
C LEU A 207 23.77 -17.12 21.28
N GLN A 208 24.96 -17.00 20.70
CA GLN A 208 25.87 -18.13 20.55
C GLN A 208 26.53 -18.43 21.90
N SER A 209 26.06 -19.48 22.57
CA SER A 209 26.77 -20.29 23.57
C SER A 209 25.88 -21.52 23.82
N GLU A 210 26.28 -22.78 23.64
CA GLU A 210 27.58 -23.39 23.86
C GLU A 210 27.73 -24.61 22.93
N SER A 211 28.88 -24.73 22.28
CA SER A 211 29.41 -26.02 21.88
C SER A 211 30.14 -26.63 23.08
N CYS A 212 29.63 -27.71 23.66
CA CYS A 212 30.43 -28.59 24.49
C CYS A 212 30.06 -30.05 24.24
N GLY A 213 31.00 -30.78 23.63
CA GLY A 213 31.41 -32.11 24.09
C GLY A 213 30.49 -33.28 23.79
N MET A 214 30.92 -34.09 22.82
CA MET A 214 30.51 -35.46 22.57
C MET A 214 30.44 -36.35 23.83
N ALA A 215 29.44 -37.23 23.91
CA ALA A 215 29.64 -38.64 24.26
C ALA A 215 28.41 -39.49 23.90
N THR A 216 28.59 -40.34 22.89
CA THR A 216 27.73 -41.47 22.55
C THR A 216 27.83 -42.55 23.61
N ALA A 217 26.70 -43.07 24.12
CA ALA A 217 26.66 -44.37 24.78
C ALA A 217 25.36 -45.10 24.43
N SER A 218 25.52 -46.04 23.50
CA SER A 218 24.55 -47.04 23.09
C SER A 218 24.23 -47.97 24.26
N ALA A 219 22.96 -48.02 24.69
CA ALA A 219 22.47 -49.02 25.64
C ALA A 219 21.87 -50.19 24.87
N PHE A 220 22.65 -51.27 24.70
CA PHE A 220 22.18 -52.57 24.25
C PHE A 220 22.38 -53.59 25.39
N ARG A 221 21.26 -54.25 25.74
CA ARG A 221 21.09 -55.46 26.57
C ARG A 221 22.32 -56.40 26.67
N ALA A 222 22.58 -56.95 27.86
CA ALA A 222 22.29 -58.36 28.19
C ALA A 222 22.75 -58.81 29.60
N VAL A 223 21.99 -59.80 30.12
CA VAL A 223 22.26 -60.83 31.15
C VAL A 223 22.11 -60.48 32.64
N GLY A 224 21.19 -61.24 33.25
CA GLY A 224 20.91 -61.41 34.67
C GLY A 224 19.71 -62.32 34.80
#